data_AF-A0A813KYQ7-F1
#
_entry.id   AF-A0A813KYQ7-F1
#
_cell.length_a   1.000
_cell.length_b   1.000
_cell.length_c   1.000
_cell.angle_alpha   90.00
_cell.angle_beta   90.00
_cell.angle_gamma   90.00
#
_symmetry.space_group_name_H-M   'P 1'
#
loop_
_entity.id
_entity.type
_entity.pdbx_description
1 polymer ?
#
loop_
_entity_poly.entity_id
_entity_poly.type
_entity_poly.pdbx_seq_one_letter_code
_entity_poly.pdbx_strand_id
1 'polypeptide(L)'
;ALEYSKVGSSVLSVLTVPRGFKGSLEDLKSVRLRTQKWAEETGVRRPVCLRKDFLTDEYQVLEALAHGADTLLLMVSILPQTRLRALIACCREHGMEPLVEVVTLTELKVALAAGARILGVNNRNLHTFELDKGRTAEVTRALKDTFKVAFGREQATKVL
;
A
#
# COMPACT_ATOMS: atom_id res chain seq x y z
N ALA A 1 2.70 5.91 -17.05
CA ALA A 1 2.87 6.86 -15.91
C ALA A 1 2.28 8.23 -16.21
N LEU A 2 2.81 8.97 -17.20
CA LEU A 2 2.29 10.30 -17.53
C LEU A 2 0.84 10.28 -18.02
N GLU A 3 0.46 9.30 -18.83
CA GLU A 3 -0.94 9.13 -19.26
C GLU A 3 -1.88 8.98 -18.06
N TYR A 4 -1.56 8.08 -17.12
CA TYR A 4 -2.30 7.94 -15.86
C TYR A 4 -2.32 9.24 -15.04
N SER A 5 -1.21 9.99 -15.01
CA SER A 5 -1.14 11.26 -14.28
C SER A 5 -2.07 12.31 -14.91
N LYS A 6 -2.10 12.38 -16.24
CA LYS A 6 -2.93 13.32 -17.01
C LYS A 6 -4.43 13.06 -16.87
N VAL A 7 -4.84 11.80 -16.69
CA VAL A 7 -6.24 11.44 -16.42
C VAL A 7 -6.63 11.56 -14.94
N GLY A 8 -5.75 12.08 -14.09
CA GLY A 8 -6.05 12.40 -12.70
C GLY A 8 -5.86 11.26 -11.70
N SER A 9 -5.11 10.19 -12.04
CA SER A 9 -4.78 9.14 -11.08
C SER A 9 -4.12 9.74 -9.84
N SER A 10 -4.62 9.44 -8.64
CA SER A 10 -4.03 9.92 -7.38
C SER A 10 -2.82 9.11 -6.94
N VAL A 11 -2.74 7.85 -7.36
CA VAL A 11 -1.67 6.91 -7.01
C VAL A 11 -1.22 6.18 -8.26
N LEU A 12 0.09 6.02 -8.40
CA LEU A 12 0.72 5.12 -9.38
C LEU A 12 1.40 3.99 -8.63
N SER A 13 0.86 2.79 -8.77
CA SER A 13 1.47 1.56 -8.26
C SER A 13 2.50 1.04 -9.25
N VAL A 14 3.77 1.02 -8.88
CA VAL A 14 4.88 0.57 -9.73
C VAL A 14 5.37 -0.78 -9.25
N LEU A 15 5.30 -1.80 -10.12
CA LEU A 15 5.87 -3.12 -9.85
C LEU A 15 7.40 -3.04 -9.85
N THR A 16 8.02 -3.47 -8.77
CA THR A 16 9.50 -3.54 -8.66
C THR A 16 10.02 -4.97 -8.56
N VAL A 17 9.14 -5.97 -8.69
CA VAL A 17 9.49 -7.39 -8.64
C VAL A 17 10.18 -7.83 -9.96
N PRO A 18 11.46 -8.24 -9.95
CA PRO A 18 12.18 -8.57 -11.18
C PRO A 18 11.70 -9.88 -11.81
N ARG A 19 11.62 -10.95 -11.00
CA ARG A 19 11.21 -12.28 -11.47
C ARG A 19 9.68 -12.37 -11.56
N GLY A 20 9.18 -12.88 -12.67
CA GLY A 20 7.74 -13.05 -12.92
C GLY A 20 7.02 -11.79 -13.42
N PHE A 21 7.38 -10.61 -12.91
CA PHE A 21 6.71 -9.34 -13.26
C PHE A 21 7.56 -8.37 -14.10
N LYS A 22 8.87 -8.63 -14.26
CA LYS A 22 9.80 -7.81 -15.06
C LYS A 22 9.84 -6.33 -14.64
N GLY A 23 9.58 -6.04 -13.36
CA GLY A 23 9.70 -4.69 -12.78
C GLY A 23 11.05 -4.45 -12.13
N SER A 24 11.38 -3.19 -11.86
CA SER A 24 12.65 -2.81 -11.22
C SER A 24 12.51 -1.56 -10.34
N LEU A 25 13.45 -1.36 -9.42
CA LEU A 25 13.57 -0.13 -8.66
C LEU A 25 13.88 1.10 -9.55
N GLU A 26 14.54 0.89 -10.69
CA GLU A 26 14.77 1.95 -11.68
C GLU A 26 13.47 2.39 -12.36
N ASP A 27 12.51 1.48 -12.58
CA ASP A 27 11.18 1.86 -13.06
C ASP A 27 10.47 2.79 -12.09
N LEU A 28 10.53 2.49 -10.78
CA LEU A 28 9.98 3.34 -9.73
C LEU A 28 10.62 4.74 -9.73
N LYS A 29 11.95 4.80 -9.79
CA LYS A 29 12.71 6.05 -9.86
C LYS A 29 12.37 6.86 -11.11
N SER A 30 12.29 6.19 -12.28
CA SER A 30 11.88 6.81 -13.54
C SER A 30 10.45 7.38 -13.47
N VAL A 31 9.50 6.64 -12.90
CA VAL A 31 8.12 7.12 -12.69
C VAL A 31 8.10 8.34 -11.77
N ARG A 32 8.82 8.30 -10.65
CA ARG A 32 8.93 9.44 -9.72
C ARG A 32 9.45 10.69 -10.42
N LEU A 33 10.60 10.60 -11.09
CA LEU A 33 11.22 11.75 -11.76
C LEU A 33 10.34 12.33 -12.87
N ARG A 34 9.75 11.48 -13.70
CA ARG A 34 8.90 11.94 -14.82
C ARG A 34 7.64 12.63 -14.33
N THR A 35 7.00 12.09 -13.28
CA THR A 35 5.79 12.68 -12.72
C THR A 35 6.07 13.94 -11.92
N GLN A 36 7.24 14.03 -11.27
CA GLN A 36 7.72 15.25 -10.62
C GLN A 36 7.91 16.37 -11.64
N LYS A 37 8.66 16.11 -12.72
CA LYS A 37 8.86 17.08 -13.79
C LYS A 37 7.52 17.55 -14.39
N TRP A 38 6.61 16.62 -14.67
CA TRP A 38 5.28 16.96 -15.19
C TRP A 38 4.47 17.83 -14.21
N ALA A 39 4.54 17.54 -12.91
CA ALA A 39 3.85 18.33 -11.89
C ALA A 39 4.41 19.76 -11.80
N GLU A 40 5.74 19.91 -11.88
CA GLU A 40 6.41 21.21 -11.91
C GLU A 40 6.04 22.02 -13.16
N GLU A 41 5.98 21.38 -14.33
CA GLU A 41 5.64 22.03 -15.60
C GLU A 41 4.16 22.47 -15.68
N THR A 42 3.25 21.73 -15.03
CA THR A 42 1.80 21.94 -15.15
C THR A 42 1.17 22.62 -13.94
N GLY A 43 1.86 22.67 -12.80
CA GLY A 43 1.29 23.09 -11.52
C GLY A 43 0.29 22.08 -10.92
N VAL A 44 0.07 20.94 -11.56
CA VAL A 44 -0.82 19.89 -11.05
C VAL A 44 -0.08 19.04 -10.02
N ARG A 45 -0.76 18.67 -8.93
CA ARG A 45 -0.17 17.81 -7.89
C ARG A 45 0.27 16.46 -8.47
N ARG A 46 1.53 16.09 -8.23
CA ARG A 46 2.07 14.77 -8.60
C ARG A 46 1.28 13.63 -7.92
N PRO A 47 0.99 12.52 -8.62
CA PRO A 47 0.46 11.32 -7.98
C PRO A 47 1.45 10.69 -7.00
N VAL A 48 0.93 10.03 -5.98
CA VAL A 48 1.72 9.22 -5.02
C VAL A 48 2.33 8.03 -5.76
N CYS A 49 3.63 7.79 -5.61
CA CYS A 49 4.33 6.62 -6.13
C CYS A 49 4.35 5.51 -5.08
N LEU A 50 3.60 4.43 -5.32
CA LEU A 50 3.59 3.25 -4.47
C LEU A 50 4.57 2.21 -5.02
N ARG A 51 5.50 1.73 -4.18
CA ARG A 51 6.33 0.54 -4.48
C ARG A 51 5.48 -0.72 -4.30
N LYS A 52 5.18 -1.41 -5.39
CA LYS A 52 4.47 -2.70 -5.38
C LYS A 52 5.47 -3.84 -5.51
N ASP A 53 5.75 -4.46 -4.38
CA ASP A 53 6.72 -5.55 -4.24
C ASP A 53 6.34 -6.42 -3.03
N PHE A 54 7.05 -7.53 -2.84
CA PHE A 54 6.93 -8.39 -1.65
C PHE A 54 7.98 -7.95 -0.63
N LEU A 55 7.60 -7.00 0.23
CA LEU A 55 8.49 -6.42 1.22
C LEU A 55 8.42 -7.20 2.53
N THR A 56 9.59 -7.62 3.03
CA THR A 56 9.76 -8.38 4.27
C THR A 56 10.81 -7.78 5.19
N ASP A 57 11.53 -6.74 4.78
CA ASP A 57 12.64 -6.15 5.53
C ASP A 57 12.70 -4.61 5.53
N GLU A 58 13.12 -4.00 6.66
CA GLU A 58 13.30 -2.55 6.80
C GLU A 58 14.30 -2.00 5.77
N TYR A 59 15.32 -2.77 5.40
CA TYR A 59 16.23 -2.38 4.31
C TYR A 59 15.46 -2.06 3.02
N GLN A 60 14.42 -2.82 2.71
CA GLN A 60 13.61 -2.57 1.51
C GLN A 60 12.72 -1.33 1.64
N VAL A 61 12.38 -0.90 2.86
CA VAL A 61 11.72 0.40 3.13
C VAL A 61 12.68 1.53 2.77
N LEU A 62 13.93 1.45 3.25
CA LEU A 62 14.98 2.43 2.94
C LEU A 62 15.31 2.46 1.44
N GLU A 63 15.40 1.31 0.78
CA GLU A 63 15.57 1.24 -0.67
C GLU A 63 14.43 1.93 -1.41
N ALA A 64 13.18 1.71 -0.97
CA ALA A 64 12.02 2.33 -1.60
C ALA A 64 12.08 3.86 -1.48
N LEU A 65 12.42 4.37 -0.29
CA LEU A 65 12.61 5.80 -0.05
C LEU A 65 13.72 6.38 -0.95
N ALA A 66 14.87 5.70 -1.03
CA ALA A 66 15.99 6.11 -1.87
C ALA A 66 15.65 6.15 -3.37
N HIS A 67 14.69 5.32 -3.82
CA HIS A 67 14.17 5.31 -5.20
C HIS A 67 12.93 6.18 -5.39
N GLY A 68 12.55 6.95 -4.36
CA GLY A 68 11.50 7.97 -4.46
C GLY A 68 10.07 7.44 -4.34
N ALA A 69 9.87 6.30 -3.66
CA ALA A 69 8.56 5.89 -3.20
C ALA A 69 7.98 6.92 -2.21
N ASP A 70 6.68 7.16 -2.30
CA ASP A 70 5.92 7.92 -1.30
C ASP A 70 5.20 6.99 -0.31
N THR A 71 4.98 5.74 -0.71
CA THR A 71 4.35 4.70 0.10
C THR A 71 4.75 3.31 -0.44
N LEU A 72 4.42 2.27 0.32
CA LEU A 72 4.73 0.88 0.01
C LEU A 72 3.47 0.03 0.12
N LEU A 73 3.49 -1.13 -0.53
CA LEU A 73 2.58 -2.23 -0.23
C LEU A 73 3.17 -3.13 0.87
N LEU A 74 2.42 -3.37 1.95
CA LEU A 74 2.72 -4.40 2.95
C LEU A 74 1.59 -5.43 2.96
N MET A 75 1.89 -6.69 2.66
CA MET A 75 0.86 -7.73 2.52
C MET A 75 0.80 -8.60 3.76
N VAL A 76 -0.36 -8.67 4.42
CA VAL A 76 -0.51 -9.49 5.64
C VAL A 76 -0.31 -10.98 5.35
N SER A 77 -0.66 -11.44 4.15
CA SER A 77 -0.53 -12.83 3.73
C SER A 77 0.90 -13.38 3.73
N ILE A 78 1.92 -12.52 3.73
CA ILE A 78 3.35 -12.93 3.77
C ILE A 78 4.09 -12.37 4.98
N LEU A 79 3.43 -11.58 5.82
CA LEU A 79 4.04 -10.90 6.96
C LEU A 79 3.40 -11.37 8.27
N PRO A 80 4.18 -12.03 9.16
CA PRO A 80 3.74 -12.22 10.53
C PRO A 80 3.43 -10.87 11.20
N GLN A 81 2.48 -10.85 12.14
CA GLN A 81 2.02 -9.61 12.80
C GLN A 81 3.16 -8.76 13.38
N THR A 82 4.15 -9.40 14.01
CA THR A 82 5.32 -8.72 14.58
C THR A 82 6.15 -8.03 13.51
N ARG A 83 6.36 -8.68 12.36
CA ARG A 83 7.09 -8.11 11.23
C ARG A 83 6.31 -6.98 10.57
N LEU A 84 5.00 -7.17 10.37
CA LEU A 84 4.11 -6.13 9.85
C LEU A 84 4.17 -4.87 10.71
N ARG A 85 4.11 -5.01 12.05
CA ARG A 85 4.22 -3.88 12.98
C ARG A 85 5.57 -3.16 12.86
N ALA A 86 6.67 -3.90 12.80
CA ALA A 86 8.01 -3.33 12.65
C ALA A 86 8.16 -2.54 11.33
N LEU A 87 7.68 -3.10 10.22
CA LEU A 87 7.73 -2.42 8.92
C LEU A 87 6.83 -1.18 8.89
N ILE A 88 5.62 -1.23 9.49
CA ILE A 88 4.75 -0.05 9.63
C ILE A 88 5.45 1.04 10.44
N ALA A 89 6.13 0.70 11.53
CA ALA A 89 6.88 1.65 12.34
C ALA A 89 8.02 2.28 11.53
N CYS A 90 8.85 1.46 10.87
CA CYS A 90 9.93 1.94 10.01
C CYS A 90 9.44 2.89 8.90
N CYS A 91 8.33 2.58 8.23
CA CYS A 91 7.73 3.49 7.24
C CYS A 91 7.44 4.86 7.86
N ARG A 92 6.78 4.87 9.02
CA ARG A 92 6.34 6.09 9.70
C ARG A 92 7.49 6.91 10.26
N GLU A 93 8.55 6.25 10.75
CA GLU A 93 9.80 6.91 11.15
C GLU A 93 10.42 7.71 9.98
N HIS A 94 10.23 7.24 8.74
CA HIS A 94 10.66 7.92 7.52
C HIS A 94 9.57 8.77 6.85
N GLY A 95 8.47 9.07 7.55
CA GLY A 95 7.41 9.96 7.05
C GLY A 95 6.49 9.34 5.99
N MET A 96 6.49 8.02 5.87
CA MET A 96 5.64 7.27 4.93
C MET A 96 4.53 6.51 5.67
N GLU A 97 3.30 6.57 5.17
CA GLU A 97 2.21 5.70 5.63
C GLU A 97 2.01 4.56 4.61
N PRO A 98 2.23 3.29 4.99
CA PRO A 98 2.13 2.17 4.05
C PRO A 98 0.67 1.79 3.78
N LEU A 99 0.42 1.26 2.58
CA LEU A 99 -0.80 0.55 2.24
C LEU A 99 -0.70 -0.90 2.73
N VAL A 100 -1.52 -1.28 3.70
CA VAL A 100 -1.55 -2.65 4.23
C VAL A 100 -2.64 -3.45 3.51
N GLU A 101 -2.24 -4.45 2.74
CA GLU A 101 -3.14 -5.28 1.94
C GLU A 101 -3.65 -6.48 2.74
N VAL A 102 -4.97 -6.66 2.74
CA VAL A 102 -5.68 -7.78 3.38
C VAL A 102 -6.61 -8.49 2.40
N VAL A 103 -6.74 -9.79 2.56
CA VAL A 103 -7.63 -10.67 1.78
C VAL A 103 -8.76 -11.21 2.65
N THR A 104 -8.51 -11.49 3.93
CA THR A 104 -9.50 -12.14 4.81
C THR A 104 -9.80 -11.29 6.05
N LEU A 105 -10.91 -11.59 6.73
CA LEU A 105 -11.21 -10.96 8.03
C LEU A 105 -10.17 -11.30 9.12
N THR A 106 -9.51 -12.46 9.01
CA THR A 106 -8.40 -12.82 9.90
C THR A 106 -7.20 -11.91 9.66
N GLU A 107 -6.84 -11.68 8.39
CA GLU A 107 -5.78 -10.73 8.03
C GLU A 107 -6.12 -9.29 8.42
N LEU A 108 -7.39 -8.89 8.29
CA LEU A 108 -7.87 -7.60 8.78
C LEU A 108 -7.57 -7.41 10.28
N LYS A 109 -7.89 -8.40 11.12
CA LYS A 109 -7.60 -8.33 12.57
C LYS A 109 -6.10 -8.17 12.84
N VAL A 110 -5.26 -8.91 12.10
CA VAL A 110 -3.80 -8.81 12.19
C VAL A 110 -3.31 -7.42 11.78
N ALA A 111 -3.82 -6.87 10.67
CA ALA A 111 -3.46 -5.53 10.19
C ALA A 111 -3.81 -4.44 11.21
N LEU A 112 -5.02 -4.50 11.78
CA LEU A 112 -5.46 -3.56 12.81
C LEU A 112 -4.61 -3.68 14.08
N ALA A 113 -4.34 -4.91 14.54
CA ALA A 113 -3.49 -5.15 15.70
C ALA A 113 -2.02 -4.73 15.47
N ALA A 114 -1.55 -4.72 14.22
CA ALA A 114 -0.25 -4.16 13.84
C ALA A 114 -0.25 -2.63 13.72
N GLY A 115 -1.41 -1.97 13.81
CA GLY A 115 -1.56 -0.52 13.78
C GLY A 115 -1.69 0.08 12.38
N ALA A 116 -2.20 -0.70 11.41
CA ALA A 116 -2.45 -0.21 10.05
C ALA A 116 -3.54 0.89 10.02
N ARG A 117 -3.26 2.02 9.34
CA ARG A 117 -4.23 3.11 9.14
C ARG A 117 -4.78 3.16 7.71
N ILE A 118 -4.04 2.67 6.73
CA ILE A 118 -4.50 2.58 5.34
C ILE A 118 -4.55 1.10 4.96
N LEU A 119 -5.75 0.62 4.65
CA LEU A 119 -6.01 -0.76 4.26
C LEU A 119 -6.35 -0.82 2.77
N GLY A 120 -5.76 -1.78 2.06
CA GLY A 120 -6.17 -2.18 0.71
C GLY A 120 -6.83 -3.55 0.76
N VAL A 121 -7.99 -3.71 0.14
CA VAL A 121 -8.66 -5.03 0.09
C VAL A 121 -8.37 -5.71 -1.24
N ASN A 122 -7.68 -6.84 -1.20
CA ASN A 122 -7.42 -7.61 -2.40
C ASN A 122 -8.58 -8.59 -2.67
N ASN A 123 -9.40 -8.20 -3.64
CA ASN A 123 -10.55 -8.98 -4.11
C ASN A 123 -10.15 -10.22 -4.93
N ARG A 124 -8.87 -10.39 -5.28
CA ARG A 124 -8.39 -11.56 -6.01
C ARG A 124 -7.74 -12.55 -5.07
N ASN A 125 -8.20 -13.79 -5.09
CA ASN A 125 -7.48 -14.87 -4.43
C ASN A 125 -6.16 -15.12 -5.18
N LEU A 126 -5.02 -15.06 -4.49
CA LEU A 126 -3.70 -15.22 -5.09
C LEU A 126 -3.39 -16.67 -5.51
N HIS A 127 -4.15 -17.66 -5.01
CA HIS A 127 -4.01 -19.08 -5.35
C HIS A 127 -4.95 -19.52 -6.48
N THR A 128 -6.19 -19.04 -6.49
CA THR A 128 -7.21 -19.44 -7.49
C THR A 128 -7.42 -18.42 -8.61
N PHE A 129 -6.89 -17.20 -8.46
CA PHE A 129 -7.14 -16.03 -9.33
C PHE A 129 -8.61 -15.59 -9.42
N GLU A 130 -9.50 -16.21 -8.67
CA GLU A 130 -10.92 -15.85 -8.61
C GLU A 130 -11.10 -14.47 -8.00
N LEU A 131 -12.03 -13.71 -8.59
CA LEU A 131 -12.41 -12.38 -8.14
C LEU A 131 -13.67 -12.46 -7.28
N ASP A 132 -13.53 -12.11 -6.01
CA ASP A 132 -14.64 -11.96 -5.09
C ASP A 132 -14.93 -10.47 -4.89
N LYS A 133 -15.96 -9.98 -5.59
CA LYS A 133 -16.38 -8.57 -5.50
C LYS A 133 -17.09 -8.24 -4.18
N GLY A 134 -17.50 -9.24 -3.39
CA GLY A 134 -18.18 -9.05 -2.10
C GLY A 134 -17.23 -8.75 -0.94
N ARG A 135 -15.98 -9.18 -1.06
CA ARG A 135 -14.95 -9.09 -0.01
C ARG A 135 -14.68 -7.66 0.49
N THR A 136 -14.62 -6.68 -0.41
CA THR A 136 -14.47 -5.27 -0.01
C THR A 136 -15.64 -4.81 0.88
N ALA A 137 -16.87 -5.19 0.54
CA ALA A 137 -18.06 -4.84 1.31
C ALA A 137 -18.07 -5.54 2.68
N GLU A 138 -17.64 -6.80 2.73
CA GLU A 138 -17.50 -7.57 3.96
C GLU A 138 -16.46 -6.94 4.91
N VAL A 139 -15.25 -6.67 4.43
CA VAL A 139 -14.18 -6.01 5.20
C VAL A 139 -14.64 -4.64 5.69
N THR A 140 -15.29 -3.84 4.83
CA THR A 140 -15.81 -2.52 5.20
C THR A 140 -16.88 -2.61 6.29
N ARG A 141 -17.76 -3.61 6.24
CA ARG A 141 -18.78 -3.85 7.28
C ARG A 141 -18.12 -4.25 8.59
N ALA A 142 -17.23 -5.24 8.56
CA ALA A 142 -16.50 -5.71 9.73
C ALA A 142 -15.70 -4.58 10.41
N LEU A 143 -15.10 -3.68 9.62
CA LEU A 143 -14.45 -2.47 10.12
C LEU A 143 -15.43 -1.57 10.88
N LYS A 144 -16.57 -1.22 10.29
CA LYS A 144 -17.58 -0.37 10.93
C LYS A 144 -18.10 -0.97 12.24
N ASP A 145 -18.29 -2.27 12.28
CA ASP A 145 -18.82 -2.98 13.45
C ASP A 145 -17.75 -3.11 14.55
N THR A 146 -16.48 -3.36 14.18
CA THR A 146 -15.36 -3.50 15.12
C THR A 146 -14.91 -2.14 15.69
N PHE A 147 -14.91 -1.09 14.89
CA PHE A 147 -14.56 0.28 15.32
C PHE A 147 -15.55 0.89 16.31
N LYS A 148 -16.81 0.42 16.35
CA LYS A 148 -17.76 0.83 17.39
C LYS A 148 -17.49 0.19 18.76
N VAL A 149 -16.79 -0.95 18.79
CA VAL A 149 -16.69 -1.80 20.01
C VAL A 149 -15.30 -1.78 20.64
N ALA A 150 -14.22 -1.65 19.87
CA ALA A 150 -12.86 -1.90 20.37
C ALA A 150 -11.98 -0.65 20.62
N PHE A 151 -12.22 0.49 19.96
CA PHE A 151 -11.33 1.66 20.03
C PHE A 151 -12.12 2.96 20.13
N GLY A 152 -12.03 3.64 21.27
CA GLY A 152 -12.56 4.99 21.43
C GLY A 152 -11.91 5.95 20.44
N ARG A 153 -12.71 6.46 19.49
CA ARG A 153 -12.57 7.67 18.62
C ARG A 153 -11.22 8.11 17.99
N GLU A 154 -10.05 7.55 18.29
CA GLU A 154 -8.76 8.21 17.94
C GLU A 154 -7.95 7.61 16.78
N GLN A 155 -8.29 6.44 16.22
CA GLN A 155 -7.63 5.93 15.00
C GLN A 155 -8.60 5.87 13.82
N ALA A 156 -8.50 6.83 12.89
CA ALA A 156 -9.24 6.78 11.64
C ALA A 156 -8.52 5.86 10.64
N THR A 157 -8.99 4.61 10.51
CA THR A 157 -8.51 3.70 9.46
C THR A 157 -9.34 3.84 8.19
N LYS A 158 -8.67 4.02 7.04
CA LYS A 158 -9.31 4.18 5.72
C LYS A 158 -9.10 2.93 4.87
N VAL A 159 -10.16 2.48 4.20
CA VAL A 159 -10.10 1.44 3.17
C VAL A 159 -10.01 2.11 1.80
N LEU A 160 -9.08 1.65 0.96
CA LEU A 160 -8.92 2.03 -0.45
C LEU A 160 -9.41 0.92 -1.38
#